data_AF-A0A2X2JZH4-F1
#
_entry.id   AF-A0A2X2JZH4-F1
#
_cell.length_a   1.000
_cell.length_b   1.000
_cell.length_c   1.000
_cell.angle_alpha   90.00
_cell.angle_beta   90.00
_cell.angle_gamma   90.00
#
_symmetry.space_group_name_H-M   'P 1'
#
loop_
_entity.id
_entity.type
_entity.pdbx_description
1 polymer ?
#
loop_
_entity_poly.entity_id
_entity_poly.type
_entity_poly.pdbx_seq_one_letter_code
_entity_poly.pdbx_strand_id
1 'polypeptide(L)'
;MIQAQQEHPLFDDFWKQRQVPLSQIKTPLLTCASWSTQGLHNRGSFEGFKQAASEEKWLYVHGRKEWESYYARENLERQKSFFDFYLKEENNDWKDTPHVIYEVRDQFYKGEFKSASAFPYLTQNIHHCI
;
A
#
# COMPACT_ATOMS: atom_id res chain seq x y z
N MET A 1 -21.94 -16.24 -4.95
CA MET A 1 -20.49 -16.12 -5.19
C MET A 1 -19.91 -17.36 -5.84
N ILE A 2 -20.10 -18.57 -5.27
CA ILE A 2 -19.59 -19.82 -5.86
C ILE A 2 -20.13 -20.05 -7.28
N GLN A 3 -21.45 -19.93 -7.48
CA GLN A 3 -22.07 -20.07 -8.81
C GLN A 3 -21.50 -19.07 -9.82
N ALA A 4 -21.44 -17.79 -9.46
CA ALA A 4 -20.84 -16.75 -10.31
C ALA A 4 -19.36 -17.02 -10.65
N GLN A 5 -18.58 -17.58 -9.73
CA GLN A 5 -17.20 -18.00 -10.00
C GLN A 5 -17.12 -19.14 -11.02
N GLN A 6 -18.05 -20.09 -10.97
CA GLN A 6 -18.12 -21.20 -11.92
C GLN A 6 -18.60 -20.75 -13.31
N GLU A 7 -19.60 -19.87 -13.36
CA GLU A 7 -20.20 -19.37 -14.60
C GLU A 7 -19.31 -18.35 -15.33
N HIS A 8 -18.46 -17.62 -14.59
CA HIS A 8 -17.56 -16.61 -15.14
C HIS A 8 -16.09 -16.97 -14.86
N PRO A 9 -15.50 -17.98 -15.55
CA PRO A 9 -14.13 -18.45 -15.29
C PRO A 9 -13.04 -17.53 -15.85
N LEU A 10 -13.39 -16.57 -16.72
CA LEU A 10 -12.48 -15.63 -17.36
C LEU A 10 -12.75 -14.20 -16.91
N PHE A 11 -11.83 -13.28 -17.19
CA PHE A 11 -12.02 -11.85 -16.92
C PHE A 11 -12.94 -11.18 -17.96
N ASP A 12 -14.24 -11.46 -17.84
CA ASP A 12 -15.30 -10.95 -18.69
C ASP A 12 -15.97 -9.69 -18.11
N ASP A 13 -17.06 -9.24 -18.74
CA ASP A 13 -17.75 -8.01 -18.34
C ASP A 13 -18.37 -8.10 -16.94
N PHE A 14 -18.67 -9.31 -16.45
CA PHE A 14 -19.12 -9.51 -15.08
C PHE A 14 -18.01 -9.16 -14.09
N TRP A 15 -16.78 -9.63 -14.32
CA TRP A 15 -15.65 -9.31 -13.44
C TRP A 15 -15.07 -7.92 -13.66
N LYS A 16 -15.09 -7.39 -14.88
CA LYS A 16 -14.64 -6.00 -15.16
C LYS A 16 -15.41 -4.98 -14.33
N GLN A 17 -16.72 -5.16 -14.14
CA GLN A 17 -17.55 -4.27 -13.30
C GLN A 17 -17.15 -4.28 -11.81
N ARG A 18 -16.40 -5.29 -11.36
CA ARG A 18 -15.90 -5.41 -9.99
C ARG A 18 -14.45 -4.94 -9.84
N GLN A 19 -13.79 -4.59 -10.94
CA GLN A 19 -12.52 -3.90 -10.89
C GLN A 19 -12.77 -2.41 -10.65
N VAL A 20 -12.30 -1.91 -9.51
CA VAL A 20 -12.42 -0.48 -9.19
C VAL A 20 -11.63 0.35 -10.23
N PRO A 21 -12.20 1.43 -10.79
CA PRO A 21 -11.48 2.35 -11.67
C PRO A 21 -10.54 3.26 -10.86
N LEU A 22 -9.45 2.68 -10.34
CA LEU A 22 -8.55 3.29 -9.34
C LEU A 22 -8.01 4.67 -9.73
N SER A 23 -7.78 4.92 -11.02
CA SER A 23 -7.35 6.22 -11.55
C SER A 23 -8.30 7.39 -11.28
N GLN A 24 -9.53 7.13 -10.84
CA GLN A 24 -10.50 8.16 -10.48
C GLN A 24 -10.35 8.66 -9.03
N ILE A 25 -9.56 7.97 -8.21
CA ILE A 25 -9.35 8.33 -6.81
C ILE A 25 -8.39 9.54 -6.74
N LYS A 26 -8.85 10.65 -6.15
CA LYS A 26 -8.07 11.88 -5.93
C LYS A 26 -7.85 12.24 -4.46
N THR A 27 -8.58 11.59 -3.55
CA THR A 27 -8.51 11.83 -2.10
C THR A 27 -7.09 11.56 -1.56
N PRO A 28 -6.58 12.35 -0.60
CA PRO A 28 -5.34 12.01 0.10
C PRO A 28 -5.35 10.57 0.60
N LEU A 29 -4.25 9.85 0.40
CA LEU A 29 -4.24 8.40 0.53
C LEU A 29 -3.07 7.90 1.39
N LEU A 30 -3.39 7.17 2.46
CA LEU A 30 -2.44 6.33 3.19
C LEU A 30 -2.77 4.85 2.93
N THR A 31 -1.91 4.16 2.20
CA THR A 31 -2.09 2.74 1.87
C THR A 31 -1.19 1.86 2.72
N CYS A 32 -1.73 0.76 3.25
CA CYS A 32 -0.94 -0.34 3.80
C CYS A 32 -0.96 -1.51 2.81
N ALA A 33 0.22 -2.03 2.47
CA ALA A 33 0.38 -3.31 1.79
C ALA A 33 1.19 -4.25 2.67
N SER A 34 1.02 -5.55 2.49
CA SER A 34 1.79 -6.54 3.25
C SER A 34 2.37 -7.61 2.34
N TRP A 35 3.64 -7.94 2.54
CA TRP A 35 4.28 -9.09 1.91
C TRP A 35 3.65 -10.42 2.34
N SER A 36 2.89 -10.42 3.44
CA SER A 36 2.31 -11.59 4.08
C SER A 36 0.89 -11.92 3.60
N THR A 37 0.28 -11.08 2.74
CA THR A 37 -1.10 -11.26 2.25
C THR A 37 -1.16 -11.53 0.74
N GLN A 38 -0.10 -12.16 0.20
CA GLN A 38 -0.06 -12.63 -1.19
C GLN A 38 -1.17 -13.66 -1.43
N GLY A 39 -1.91 -13.51 -2.53
CA GLY A 39 -3.09 -14.33 -2.84
C GLY A 39 -4.43 -13.71 -2.41
N LEU A 40 -4.42 -12.61 -1.66
CA LEU A 40 -5.64 -11.88 -1.30
C LEU A 40 -5.50 -10.37 -1.50
N HIS A 41 -5.02 -9.63 -0.49
CA HIS A 41 -5.02 -8.17 -0.52
C HIS A 41 -3.78 -7.55 -1.17
N ASN A 42 -2.63 -8.23 -1.12
CA ASN A 42 -1.32 -7.69 -1.52
C ASN A 42 -1.35 -6.97 -2.89
N ARG A 43 -1.78 -7.66 -3.96
CA ARG A 43 -1.81 -7.07 -5.31
C ARG A 43 -2.71 -5.85 -5.37
N GLY A 44 -3.90 -5.93 -4.79
CA GLY A 44 -4.88 -4.84 -4.78
C GLY A 44 -4.37 -3.60 -4.05
N SER A 45 -3.69 -3.77 -2.91
CA SER A 45 -3.08 -2.67 -2.17
C SER A 45 -2.03 -1.93 -3.00
N PHE A 46 -1.13 -2.65 -3.67
CA PHE A 46 -0.13 -2.03 -4.54
C PHE A 46 -0.75 -1.35 -5.77
N GLU A 47 -1.73 -1.97 -6.43
CA GLU A 47 -2.42 -1.32 -7.55
C GLU A 47 -3.18 -0.06 -7.12
N GLY A 48 -3.81 -0.08 -5.94
CA GLY A 48 -4.47 1.10 -5.36
C GLY A 48 -3.52 2.28 -5.22
N PHE A 49 -2.38 2.08 -4.58
CA PHE A 49 -1.36 3.13 -4.44
C PHE A 49 -0.79 3.60 -5.79
N LYS A 50 -0.47 2.67 -6.70
CA LYS A 50 0.11 3.00 -8.00
C LYS A 50 -0.85 3.79 -8.88
N GLN A 51 -2.09 3.33 -9.00
CA GLN A 51 -3.04 3.83 -9.99
C GLN A 51 -3.86 5.02 -9.49
N ALA A 52 -4.00 5.24 -8.17
CA ALA A 52 -4.71 6.41 -7.66
C ALA A 52 -4.09 7.71 -8.20
N ALA A 53 -4.95 8.62 -8.66
CA ALA A 53 -4.60 9.95 -9.14
C ALA A 53 -4.44 10.97 -8.01
N SER A 54 -4.46 10.53 -6.75
CA SER A 54 -4.14 11.35 -5.58
C SER A 54 -2.75 11.98 -5.71
N GLU A 55 -2.69 13.31 -5.63
CA GLU A 55 -1.43 14.07 -5.58
C GLU A 55 -0.66 13.77 -4.28
N GLU A 56 -1.39 13.48 -3.22
CA GLU A 56 -0.88 13.24 -1.88
C GLU A 56 -1.13 11.78 -1.47
N LYS A 57 -0.11 10.94 -1.64
CA LYS A 57 -0.23 9.50 -1.34
C LYS A 57 1.01 8.91 -0.68
N TRP A 58 0.79 8.03 0.27
CA TRP A 58 1.80 7.31 1.05
C TRP A 58 1.52 5.81 1.04
N LEU A 59 2.60 5.02 1.04
CA LEU A 59 2.58 3.57 1.09
C LEU A 59 3.45 3.06 2.25
N TYR A 60 2.85 2.30 3.14
CA TYR A 60 3.54 1.54 4.16
C TYR A 60 3.48 0.05 3.80
N VAL A 61 4.63 -0.62 3.79
CA VAL A 61 4.74 -2.05 3.47
C VAL A 61 5.44 -2.81 4.57
N HIS A 62 4.80 -3.85 5.09
CA HIS A 62 5.37 -4.70 6.14
C HIS A 62 5.29 -6.19 5.79
N GLY A 63 6.09 -6.99 6.47
CA GLY A 63 6.20 -8.45 6.37
C GLY A 63 5.55 -9.20 7.53
N ARG A 64 4.64 -8.56 8.26
CA ARG A 64 4.10 -9.04 9.54
C ARG A 64 2.62 -9.46 9.43
N LYS A 65 2.02 -9.90 10.55
CA LYS A 65 0.60 -10.27 10.62
C LYS A 65 -0.29 -9.04 10.38
N GLU A 66 -1.40 -9.24 9.66
CA GLU A 66 -2.28 -8.18 9.17
C GLU A 66 -2.89 -7.35 10.30
N TRP A 67 -3.77 -7.93 11.12
CA TRP A 67 -4.44 -7.19 12.19
C TRP A 67 -3.50 -6.77 13.32
N GLU A 68 -2.48 -7.57 13.62
CA GLU A 68 -1.45 -7.20 14.59
C GLU A 68 -0.78 -5.89 14.19
N SER A 69 -0.41 -5.75 12.91
CA SER A 69 0.25 -4.54 12.42
C SER A 69 -0.71 -3.36 12.37
N TYR A 70 -1.97 -3.58 11.98
CA TYR A 70 -2.98 -2.52 11.96
C TYR A 70 -3.22 -1.91 13.35
N TYR A 71 -3.29 -2.75 14.39
CA TYR A 71 -3.52 -2.32 15.77
C TYR A 71 -2.23 -2.03 16.57
N ALA A 72 -1.05 -2.27 15.99
CA ALA A 72 0.21 -1.92 16.62
C ALA A 72 0.24 -0.41 16.89
N ARG A 73 0.69 -0.03 18.10
CA ARG A 73 0.64 1.37 18.55
C ARG A 73 1.30 2.33 17.57
N GLU A 74 2.44 1.96 17.02
CA GLU A 74 3.16 2.74 16.00
C GLU A 74 2.32 3.04 14.74
N ASN A 75 1.49 2.09 14.30
CA ASN A 75 0.66 2.26 13.11
C ASN A 75 -0.64 3.01 13.44
N LEU A 76 -1.14 2.92 14.67
CA LEU A 76 -2.23 3.77 15.14
C LEU A 76 -1.79 5.24 15.23
N GLU A 77 -0.58 5.52 15.75
CA GLU A 77 -0.04 6.89 15.77
C GLU A 77 0.23 7.42 14.36
N ARG A 78 0.69 6.56 13.43
CA ARG A 78 0.79 6.91 12.00
C ARG A 78 -0.57 7.30 11.40
N GLN A 79 -1.60 6.48 11.62
CA GLN A 79 -2.97 6.75 11.15
C GLN A 79 -3.50 8.06 11.73
N LYS A 80 -3.29 8.27 13.04
CA LYS A 80 -3.68 9.49 13.74
C LYS A 80 -2.99 10.71 13.15
N SER A 81 -1.68 10.68 12.93
CA SER A 81 -0.94 11.82 12.35
C SER A 81 -1.46 12.18 10.95
N PHE A 82 -1.70 11.19 10.08
CA PHE A 82 -2.33 11.40 8.77
C PHE A 82 -3.71 12.05 8.88
N PHE A 83 -4.57 11.52 9.75
CA PHE A 83 -5.93 12.05 9.90
C PHE A 83 -5.97 13.41 10.60
N ASP A 84 -5.10 13.68 11.57
CA ASP A 84 -5.00 14.99 12.19
C ASP A 84 -4.62 16.04 11.13
N PHE A 85 -3.70 15.71 10.21
CA PHE A 85 -3.33 16.60 9.12
C PHE A 85 -4.49 16.90 8.17
N TYR A 86 -5.18 15.88 7.66
CA TYR A 86 -6.21 16.06 6.62
C TYR A 86 -7.61 16.35 7.12
N LEU A 87 -8.00 15.82 8.28
CA LEU A 87 -9.37 15.91 8.79
C LEU A 87 -9.53 16.97 9.87
N LYS A 88 -8.46 17.28 10.61
CA LYS A 88 -8.46 18.40 11.57
C LYS A 88 -7.77 19.64 11.04
N GLU A 89 -7.13 19.56 9.86
CA GLU A 89 -6.33 20.63 9.29
C GLU A 89 -5.22 21.08 10.25
N GLU A 90 -4.72 20.15 11.08
CA GLU A 90 -3.64 20.43 12.02
C GLU A 90 -2.33 20.59 11.23
N ASN A 91 -1.60 21.68 11.48
CA ASN A 91 -0.29 21.90 10.90
C ASN A 91 0.78 21.06 11.63
N ASN A 92 0.67 19.74 11.48
CA ASN A 92 1.66 18.78 11.93
C ASN A 92 2.62 18.42 10.77
N ASP A 93 3.67 17.67 11.09
CA ASP A 93 4.74 17.34 10.14
C ASP A 93 4.42 16.12 9.25
N TRP A 94 3.13 15.78 9.02
CA TRP A 94 2.76 14.57 8.28
C TRP A 94 3.43 14.50 6.89
N LYS A 95 3.52 15.64 6.19
CA LYS A 95 4.10 15.69 4.83
C LYS A 95 5.60 15.39 4.77
N ASP A 96 6.29 15.37 5.91
CA ASP A 96 7.69 14.94 5.98
C ASP A 96 7.84 13.42 5.91
N THR A 97 6.73 12.68 6.02
CA THR A 97 6.71 11.22 5.88
C THR A 97 7.13 10.81 4.46
N PRO A 98 8.12 9.90 4.30
CA PRO A 98 8.47 9.37 2.99
C PRO A 98 7.28 8.72 2.29
N HIS A 99 7.09 8.99 0.99
CA HIS A 99 5.99 8.45 0.19
C HIS A 99 5.92 6.92 0.20
N VAL A 100 7.06 6.24 0.36
CA VAL A 100 7.10 4.79 0.54
C VAL A 100 7.99 4.44 1.72
N ILE A 101 7.48 3.62 2.63
CA ILE A 101 8.22 2.95 3.70
C ILE A 101 7.97 1.45 3.55
N TYR A 102 9.02 0.64 3.56
CA TYR A 102 8.89 -0.79 3.29
C TYR A 102 9.87 -1.64 4.12
N GLU A 103 9.44 -2.82 4.54
CA GLU A 103 10.30 -3.81 5.19
C GLU A 103 11.09 -4.63 4.16
N VAL A 104 12.42 -4.66 4.29
CA VAL A 104 13.29 -5.66 3.68
C VAL A 104 13.41 -6.83 4.66
N ARG A 105 12.72 -7.93 4.34
CA ARG A 105 12.66 -9.12 5.20
C ARG A 105 13.91 -9.98 5.05
N ASP A 106 14.36 -10.55 6.15
CA ASP A 106 15.46 -11.52 6.21
C ASP A 106 14.97 -12.87 6.75
N GLN A 107 14.31 -12.87 7.91
CA GLN A 107 13.68 -14.07 8.51
C GLN A 107 12.29 -13.76 9.05
N PHE A 108 11.60 -14.76 9.61
CA PHE A 108 10.32 -14.54 10.29
C PHE A 108 10.46 -13.47 11.37
N TYR A 109 9.70 -12.37 11.23
CA TYR A 109 9.75 -11.21 12.13
C TYR A 109 11.10 -10.48 12.23
N LYS A 110 12.05 -10.77 11.34
CA LYS A 110 13.35 -10.10 11.25
C LYS A 110 13.49 -9.41 9.90
N GLY A 111 13.64 -8.10 9.93
CA GLY A 111 13.81 -7.27 8.74
C GLY A 111 14.17 -5.84 9.12
N GLU A 112 14.51 -5.06 8.11
CA GLU A 112 14.86 -3.63 8.24
C GLU A 112 13.85 -2.80 7.45
N PHE A 113 13.33 -1.73 8.05
CA PHE A 113 12.48 -0.78 7.33
C PHE A 113 13.35 0.25 6.60
N LYS A 114 13.06 0.46 5.32
CA LYS A 114 13.68 1.45 4.45
C LYS A 114 12.62 2.36 3.85
N SER A 115 13.05 3.44 3.21
CA SER A 115 12.15 4.38 2.54
C SER A 115 12.56 4.64 1.10
N ALA A 116 11.60 5.08 0.30
CA ALA A 116 11.78 5.51 -1.09
C ALA A 116 10.78 6.61 -1.46
N SER A 117 11.04 7.32 -2.56
CA SER A 117 10.13 8.34 -3.08
C SER A 117 8.97 7.77 -3.89
N ALA A 118 9.07 6.54 -4.40
CA ALA A 118 8.05 5.92 -5.25
C ALA A 118 8.08 4.39 -5.20
N PHE A 119 6.96 3.77 -5.60
CA PHE A 119 6.84 2.34 -5.88
C PHE A 119 6.15 2.17 -7.25
N PRO A 120 6.69 1.37 -8.21
CA PRO A 120 7.93 0.59 -8.12
C PRO A 120 9.17 1.47 -7.90
N TYR A 121 10.21 0.89 -7.28
CA TYR A 121 11.46 1.60 -7.11
C TYR A 121 12.04 1.94 -8.49
N LEU A 122 12.50 3.18 -8.66
CA LEU A 122 13.28 3.54 -9.83
C LEU A 122 14.57 2.72 -9.78
N THR A 123 14.84 1.93 -10.83
CA THR A 123 16.11 1.22 -10.94
C THR A 123 17.23 2.25 -10.99
N GLN A 124 17.98 2.39 -9.89
CA GLN A 124 19.33 2.90 -9.99
C GLN A 124 20.10 1.92 -10.89
N ASN A 125 20.85 2.43 -11.87
CA ASN A 125 21.74 1.64 -12.69
C ASN A 125 22.67 0.83 -11.78
N ILE A 126 22.33 -0.44 -11.55
CA ILE A 126 23.20 -1.39 -10.85
C ILE A 126 24.29 -1.71 -11.86
N HIS A 127 25.34 -0.89 -11.90
CA HIS A 127 26.60 -1.31 -12.48
C HIS A 127 27.07 -2.51 -11.67
N HIS A 128 26.82 -3.71 -12.17
CA HIS A 128 27.54 -4.90 -11.73
C HIS A 128 29.01 -4.64 -12.03
N CYS A 129 29.80 -4.29 -11.01
CA CYS A 129 31.23 -4.53 -11.05
C CYS A 129 31.39 -6.05 -10.98
N ILE A 130 31.68 -6.65 -12.14
CA ILE A 130 32.29 -7.97 -12.27
C ILE A 130 33.77 -7.82 -11.92
#